data_AF-A0A1F4D938-F1
#
_entry.id   AF-A0A1F4D938-F1
#
_cell.length_a   1.000
_cell.length_b   1.000
_cell.length_c   1.000
_cell.angle_alpha   90.00
_cell.angle_beta   90.00
_cell.angle_gamma   90.00
#
_symmetry.space_group_name_H-M   'P 1'
#
loop_
_entity.id
_entity.type
_entity.pdbx_description
1 polymer ?
#
loop_
_entity_poly.entity_id
_entity_poly.type
_entity_poly.pdbx_seq_one_letter_code
_entity_poly.pdbx_strand_id
1 'polypeptide(L)'
;MTLLKANGIEAGGRTALLDLSGEDAAQALVKGRVDAVFLMGDSAAPPIMRKLLGRPGIRILDFAQADAYARRFRYLNKLELPMGSIDFGKNIPARNVALIGPMVELVAREDLHPALSDLLIEAAHEVHGGASLLQRAREFPAPLEHEYRISDDASRYYKSGKSFLYRYLPFWLASLVDRMFVVLVPIVVLLIPGLRLVPALYRWRVRSRLYRWYGVLLALERDIFAQSAPEKREELLRRLDDIEQGVNKLKMPIFFADQFYVLRGHIGFVRDRLVDSTARSEIPPPPQEDEGQLPPAGH
;
A
#
# COMPACT_ATOMS: atom_id res chain seq x y z
N MET A 1 -37.55 -32.48 -9.74
CA MET A 1 -38.84 -32.66 -10.45
C MET A 1 -38.90 -31.99 -11.84
N THR A 2 -38.25 -30.84 -12.07
CA THR A 2 -38.37 -30.08 -13.34
C THR A 2 -38.09 -30.89 -14.61
N LEU A 3 -37.03 -31.71 -14.63
CA LEU A 3 -36.68 -32.52 -15.80
C LEU A 3 -37.71 -33.61 -16.11
N LEU A 4 -38.22 -34.28 -15.07
CA LEU A 4 -39.27 -35.30 -15.22
C LEU A 4 -40.56 -34.66 -15.77
N LYS A 5 -40.96 -33.52 -15.20
CA LYS A 5 -42.12 -32.75 -15.65
C LYS A 5 -42.01 -32.32 -17.11
N ALA A 6 -40.81 -31.96 -17.57
CA ALA A 6 -40.57 -31.59 -18.98
C ALA A 6 -40.82 -32.75 -19.96
N ASN A 7 -40.88 -33.99 -19.47
CA ASN A 7 -41.20 -35.20 -20.23
C ASN A 7 -42.59 -35.78 -19.87
N GLY A 8 -43.45 -34.99 -19.19
CA GLY A 8 -44.80 -35.43 -18.80
C GLY A 8 -44.85 -36.39 -17.62
N ILE A 9 -43.76 -36.53 -16.86
CA ILE A 9 -43.70 -37.37 -15.65
C ILE A 9 -43.94 -36.48 -14.43
N GLU A 10 -45.07 -36.66 -13.78
CA GLU A 10 -45.50 -35.86 -12.62
C GLU A 10 -45.85 -36.74 -11.42
N ALA A 11 -45.78 -36.15 -10.21
CA ALA A 11 -46.18 -36.83 -8.98
C ALA A 11 -47.68 -37.18 -9.00
N GLY A 12 -48.03 -38.39 -8.58
CA GLY A 12 -49.40 -38.91 -8.68
C GLY A 12 -49.79 -39.38 -10.09
N GLY A 13 -48.88 -39.32 -11.06
CA GLY A 13 -49.06 -39.89 -12.39
C GLY A 13 -48.85 -41.40 -12.45
N ARG A 14 -48.63 -41.92 -13.67
CA ARG A 14 -48.41 -43.36 -13.92
C ARG A 14 -47.09 -43.88 -13.37
N THR A 15 -46.12 -43.00 -13.15
CA THR A 15 -44.80 -43.34 -12.61
C THR A 15 -44.77 -43.03 -11.13
N ALA A 16 -44.54 -44.05 -10.29
CA ALA A 16 -44.33 -43.85 -8.86
C ALA A 16 -42.98 -43.15 -8.62
N LEU A 17 -43.01 -41.99 -7.96
CA LEU A 17 -41.82 -41.24 -7.59
C LEU A 17 -41.56 -41.49 -6.11
N LEU A 18 -40.42 -42.12 -5.79
CA LEU A 18 -40.02 -42.45 -4.44
C LEU A 18 -38.90 -41.51 -3.98
N ASP A 19 -38.98 -41.07 -2.73
CA ASP A 19 -37.94 -40.24 -2.10
C ASP A 19 -36.87 -41.14 -1.47
N LEU A 20 -36.00 -41.68 -2.32
CA LEU A 20 -34.86 -42.50 -1.92
C LEU A 20 -33.56 -41.80 -2.35
N SER A 21 -32.54 -41.84 -1.49
CA SER A 21 -31.24 -41.20 -1.75
C SER A 21 -30.07 -42.16 -1.57
N GLY A 22 -28.93 -41.85 -2.21
CA GLY A 22 -27.65 -42.53 -2.02
C GLY A 22 -27.73 -44.06 -2.04
N GLU A 23 -27.26 -44.68 -0.95
CA GLU A 23 -27.17 -46.14 -0.82
C GLU A 23 -28.54 -46.83 -0.80
N ASP A 24 -29.58 -46.21 -0.23
CA ASP A 24 -30.93 -46.80 -0.20
C ASP A 24 -31.54 -46.89 -1.59
N ALA A 25 -31.38 -45.83 -2.40
CA ALA A 25 -31.76 -45.83 -3.81
C ALA A 25 -30.99 -46.90 -4.60
N ALA A 26 -29.66 -46.97 -4.40
CA ALA A 26 -28.82 -47.96 -5.05
C ALA A 26 -29.22 -49.40 -4.69
N GLN A 27 -29.52 -49.67 -3.42
CA GLN A 27 -30.01 -50.98 -2.98
C GLN A 27 -31.39 -51.31 -3.53
N ALA A 28 -32.30 -50.33 -3.58
CA ALA A 28 -33.63 -50.53 -4.15
C ALA A 28 -33.53 -50.92 -5.63
N LEU A 29 -32.64 -50.29 -6.39
CA LEU A 29 -32.39 -50.63 -7.80
C LEU A 29 -31.80 -52.04 -7.94
N VAL A 30 -30.79 -52.38 -7.14
CA VAL A 30 -30.16 -53.71 -7.14
C VAL A 30 -31.16 -54.82 -6.77
N LYS A 31 -32.11 -54.53 -5.86
CA LYS A 31 -33.17 -55.45 -5.44
C LYS A 31 -34.36 -55.49 -6.40
N GLY A 32 -34.35 -54.71 -7.49
CA GLY A 32 -35.46 -54.62 -8.44
C GLY A 32 -36.74 -54.01 -7.86
N ARG A 33 -36.63 -53.20 -6.80
CA ARG A 33 -37.76 -52.49 -6.18
C ARG A 33 -38.10 -51.18 -6.89
N VAL A 34 -37.14 -50.64 -7.63
CA VAL A 34 -37.28 -49.46 -8.49
C VAL A 34 -36.64 -49.75 -9.84
N ASP A 35 -37.19 -49.15 -10.89
CA ASP A 35 -36.70 -49.36 -12.26
C ASP A 35 -35.57 -48.40 -12.65
N ALA A 36 -35.51 -47.23 -12.01
CA ALA A 36 -34.53 -46.19 -12.30
C ALA A 36 -34.23 -45.37 -11.03
N VAL A 37 -33.01 -44.84 -10.96
CA VAL A 37 -32.57 -43.92 -9.91
C VAL A 37 -31.80 -42.76 -10.53
N PHE A 38 -31.95 -41.58 -9.93
CA PHE A 38 -31.18 -40.39 -10.27
C PHE A 38 -30.19 -40.14 -9.14
N LEU A 39 -28.90 -40.17 -9.44
CA LEU A 39 -27.83 -39.95 -8.47
C LEU A 39 -27.01 -38.74 -8.90
N MET A 40 -26.80 -37.79 -7.99
CA MET A 40 -25.97 -36.60 -8.19
C MET A 40 -25.22 -36.27 -6.90
N GLY A 41 -24.11 -35.53 -7.02
CA GLY A 41 -23.29 -35.11 -5.87
C GLY A 41 -22.90 -36.30 -5.00
N ASP A 42 -23.12 -36.18 -3.69
CA ASP A 42 -22.76 -37.20 -2.70
C ASP A 42 -23.49 -38.54 -2.90
N SER A 43 -24.67 -38.53 -3.53
CA SER A 43 -25.40 -39.75 -3.85
C SER A 43 -24.77 -40.56 -5.00
N ALA A 44 -23.88 -39.93 -5.79
CA ALA A 44 -23.17 -40.54 -6.91
C ALA A 44 -21.70 -40.86 -6.58
N ALA A 45 -21.39 -41.13 -5.30
CA ALA A 45 -20.03 -41.41 -4.86
C ALA A 45 -19.39 -42.58 -5.65
N PRO A 46 -18.08 -42.54 -5.93
CA PRO A 46 -17.40 -43.56 -6.74
C PRO A 46 -17.63 -45.02 -6.29
N PRO A 47 -17.67 -45.36 -4.98
CA PRO A 47 -17.97 -46.72 -4.53
C PRO A 47 -19.39 -47.18 -4.91
N ILE A 48 -20.39 -46.29 -4.78
CA ILE A 48 -21.79 -46.57 -5.14
C ILE A 48 -21.89 -46.79 -6.65
N MET A 49 -21.29 -45.91 -7.44
CA MET A 49 -21.29 -46.02 -8.91
C MET A 49 -20.60 -47.31 -9.37
N ARG A 50 -19.45 -47.67 -8.79
CA ARG A 50 -18.75 -48.91 -9.12
C ARG A 50 -19.59 -50.15 -8.78
N LYS A 51 -20.30 -50.13 -7.65
CA LYS A 51 -21.22 -51.21 -7.22
C LYS A 51 -22.39 -51.37 -8.19
N LEU A 52 -23.01 -50.27 -8.62
CA LEU A 52 -24.12 -50.28 -9.57
C LEU A 52 -23.70 -50.73 -10.96
N LEU A 53 -22.58 -50.21 -11.46
CA LEU A 53 -22.13 -50.47 -12.84
C LEU A 53 -21.43 -51.83 -12.99
N GLY A 54 -21.02 -52.45 -11.88
CA GLY A 54 -20.58 -53.83 -11.86
C GLY A 54 -21.72 -54.87 -11.89
N ARG A 55 -22.98 -54.46 -11.71
CA ARG A 55 -24.13 -55.37 -11.69
C ARG A 55 -24.70 -55.59 -13.10
N PRO A 56 -24.83 -56.84 -13.56
CA PRO A 56 -25.54 -57.14 -14.80
C PRO A 56 -26.97 -56.58 -14.77
N GLY A 57 -27.43 -56.03 -15.88
CA GLY A 57 -28.77 -55.45 -16.02
C GLY A 57 -28.89 -53.98 -15.61
N ILE A 58 -27.95 -53.44 -14.83
CA ILE A 58 -27.90 -52.02 -14.50
C ILE A 58 -27.01 -51.31 -15.53
N ARG A 59 -27.51 -50.20 -16.09
CA ARG A 59 -26.78 -49.39 -17.08
C ARG A 59 -26.98 -47.91 -16.78
N ILE A 60 -26.01 -47.11 -17.20
CA ILE A 60 -26.16 -45.65 -17.21
C ILE A 60 -27.11 -45.27 -18.36
N LEU A 61 -28.05 -44.36 -18.08
CA LEU A 61 -28.88 -43.77 -19.11
C LEU A 61 -28.04 -42.84 -19.99
N ASP A 62 -28.08 -43.09 -21.29
CA ASP A 62 -27.45 -42.26 -22.31
C ASP A 62 -28.40 -41.14 -22.74
N PHE A 63 -28.07 -39.90 -22.38
CA PHE A 63 -28.89 -38.72 -22.71
C PHE A 63 -28.67 -38.30 -24.17
N ALA A 64 -29.35 -38.97 -25.10
CA ALA A 64 -29.29 -38.66 -26.53
C ALA A 64 -29.60 -37.18 -26.85
N GLN A 65 -30.42 -36.52 -26.03
CA GLN A 65 -30.79 -35.11 -26.15
C GLN A 65 -30.01 -34.18 -25.22
N ALA A 66 -28.85 -34.59 -24.70
CA ALA A 66 -28.09 -33.82 -23.70
C ALA A 66 -27.86 -32.36 -24.11
N ASP A 67 -27.52 -32.10 -25.37
CA ASP A 67 -27.33 -30.74 -25.89
C ASP A 67 -28.62 -29.89 -25.85
N ALA A 68 -29.78 -30.50 -26.07
CA ALA A 68 -31.07 -29.82 -25.97
C ALA A 68 -31.40 -29.49 -24.50
N TYR A 69 -31.09 -30.39 -23.56
CA TYR A 69 -31.24 -30.14 -22.13
C TYR A 69 -30.35 -28.98 -21.67
N ALA A 70 -29.06 -28.99 -22.02
CA ALA A 70 -28.12 -27.93 -21.64
C ALA A 70 -28.52 -26.54 -22.20
N ARG A 71 -29.08 -26.50 -23.42
CA ARG A 71 -29.58 -25.25 -24.01
C ARG A 71 -30.87 -24.74 -23.37
N ARG A 72 -31.78 -25.66 -23.01
CA ARG A 72 -33.09 -25.32 -22.44
C ARG A 72 -32.99 -24.97 -20.96
N PHE A 73 -32.17 -25.70 -20.21
CA PHE A 73 -31.95 -25.54 -18.78
C PHE A 73 -30.51 -25.09 -18.56
N ARG A 74 -30.31 -23.77 -18.47
CA ARG A 74 -28.97 -23.16 -18.44
C ARG A 74 -28.09 -23.62 -17.28
N TYR A 75 -28.68 -24.11 -16.18
CA TYR A 75 -27.94 -24.66 -15.06
C TYR A 75 -27.38 -26.07 -15.33
N LEU A 76 -27.78 -26.74 -16.43
CA LEU A 76 -27.29 -28.06 -16.81
C LEU A 76 -26.16 -27.95 -17.82
N ASN A 77 -25.18 -28.83 -17.66
CA ASN A 77 -24.17 -29.11 -18.66
C ASN A 77 -24.20 -30.54 -19.14
N LYS A 78 -23.72 -30.72 -20.37
CA LYS A 78 -23.45 -32.02 -20.95
C LYS A 78 -22.08 -32.50 -20.47
N LEU A 79 -22.05 -33.71 -19.94
CA LEU A 79 -20.85 -34.44 -19.59
C LEU A 79 -20.74 -35.65 -20.51
N GLU A 80 -19.52 -36.10 -20.79
CA GLU A 80 -19.29 -37.31 -21.58
C GLU A 80 -18.48 -38.28 -20.74
N LEU A 81 -18.99 -39.51 -20.60
CA LEU A 81 -18.26 -40.60 -19.99
C LEU A 81 -17.67 -41.48 -21.11
N PRO A 82 -16.35 -41.47 -21.33
CA PRO A 82 -15.74 -42.23 -22.42
C PRO A 82 -15.91 -43.74 -22.23
N MET A 83 -15.95 -44.46 -23.35
CA MET A 83 -15.92 -45.92 -23.39
C MET A 83 -14.76 -46.48 -22.56
N GLY A 84 -15.04 -47.48 -21.73
CA GLY A 84 -14.06 -48.16 -20.88
C GLY A 84 -13.53 -47.34 -19.69
N SER A 85 -13.97 -46.09 -19.49
CA SER A 85 -13.41 -45.19 -18.47
C SER A 85 -13.57 -45.67 -17.02
N ILE A 86 -14.52 -46.56 -16.72
CA ILE A 86 -14.73 -47.11 -15.37
C ILE A 86 -13.92 -48.40 -15.18
N ASP A 87 -13.96 -49.28 -16.17
CA ASP A 87 -13.24 -50.56 -16.18
C ASP A 87 -12.84 -50.88 -17.62
N PHE A 88 -11.54 -50.70 -17.93
CA PHE A 88 -11.02 -50.98 -19.27
C PHE A 88 -11.08 -52.46 -19.63
N GLY A 89 -10.87 -53.36 -18.66
CA GLY A 89 -10.85 -54.81 -18.91
C GLY A 89 -12.22 -55.34 -19.27
N LYS A 90 -13.27 -54.80 -18.65
CA LYS A 90 -14.67 -55.12 -18.98
C LYS A 90 -15.29 -54.19 -20.01
N ASN A 91 -14.55 -53.18 -20.47
CA ASN A 91 -15.01 -52.12 -21.35
C ASN A 91 -16.32 -51.46 -20.82
N ILE A 92 -16.27 -50.91 -19.62
CA ILE A 92 -17.40 -50.22 -18.97
C ILE A 92 -17.13 -48.72 -18.94
N PRO A 93 -18.00 -47.86 -19.49
CA PRO A 93 -19.16 -48.21 -20.31
C PRO A 93 -18.76 -48.76 -21.69
N ALA A 94 -19.64 -49.55 -22.32
CA ALA A 94 -19.34 -50.22 -23.61
C ALA A 94 -19.20 -49.27 -24.81
N ARG A 95 -19.66 -48.02 -24.66
CA ARG A 95 -19.56 -46.91 -25.60
C ARG A 95 -19.49 -45.62 -24.81
N ASN A 96 -19.17 -44.51 -25.48
CA ASN A 96 -19.30 -43.19 -24.86
C ASN A 96 -20.77 -42.96 -24.47
N VAL A 97 -20.99 -42.43 -23.26
CA VAL A 97 -22.32 -42.15 -22.72
C VAL A 97 -22.44 -40.65 -22.48
N ALA A 98 -23.48 -40.02 -23.03
CA ALA A 98 -23.79 -38.63 -22.73
C ALA A 98 -24.57 -38.54 -21.42
N LEU A 99 -24.13 -37.67 -20.53
CA LEU A 99 -24.75 -37.38 -19.24
C LEU A 99 -25.15 -35.91 -19.18
N ILE A 100 -26.07 -35.60 -18.27
CA ILE A 100 -26.39 -34.23 -17.91
C ILE A 100 -26.23 -34.06 -16.40
N GLY A 101 -25.70 -32.92 -15.98
CA GLY A 101 -25.54 -32.60 -14.57
C GLY A 101 -25.51 -31.09 -14.34
N PRO A 102 -25.96 -30.61 -13.17
CA PRO A 102 -25.83 -29.20 -12.84
C PRO A 102 -24.36 -28.83 -12.63
N MET A 103 -23.98 -27.60 -13.01
CA MET A 103 -22.69 -27.04 -12.59
C MET A 103 -22.79 -26.50 -11.16
N VAL A 104 -21.78 -26.77 -10.34
CA VAL A 104 -21.66 -26.15 -9.01
C VAL A 104 -20.93 -24.81 -9.17
N GLU A 105 -21.53 -23.74 -8.65
CA GLU A 105 -20.97 -22.39 -8.71
C GLU A 105 -20.38 -22.00 -7.35
N LEU A 106 -19.22 -21.33 -7.37
CA LEU A 106 -18.63 -20.72 -6.18
C LEU A 106 -19.16 -19.29 -6.06
N VAL A 107 -20.06 -19.08 -5.10
CA VAL A 107 -20.73 -17.78 -4.90
C VAL A 107 -20.17 -17.10 -3.66
N ALA A 108 -19.87 -15.80 -3.78
CA ALA A 108 -19.46 -14.93 -2.69
C ALA A 108 -20.37 -13.70 -2.60
N ARG A 109 -20.38 -13.05 -1.45
CA ARG A 109 -21.08 -11.76 -1.27
C ARG A 109 -20.34 -10.63 -2.00
N GLU A 110 -21.08 -9.58 -2.35
CA GLU A 110 -20.54 -8.42 -3.06
C GLU A 110 -19.47 -7.65 -2.27
N ASP A 111 -19.46 -7.78 -0.93
CA ASP A 111 -18.49 -7.16 -0.04
C ASP A 111 -17.24 -8.01 0.23
N LEU A 112 -17.07 -9.14 -0.48
CA LEU A 112 -15.87 -9.94 -0.37
C LEU A 112 -14.66 -9.12 -0.80
N HIS A 113 -13.66 -9.04 0.09
CA HIS A 113 -12.43 -8.31 -0.21
C HIS A 113 -11.75 -8.89 -1.47
N PRO A 114 -11.34 -8.06 -2.45
CA PRO A 114 -10.74 -8.51 -3.73
C PRO A 114 -9.61 -9.53 -3.59
N ALA A 115 -8.71 -9.31 -2.62
CA ALA A 115 -7.61 -10.24 -2.34
C ALA A 115 -8.07 -11.66 -1.92
N LEU A 116 -9.21 -11.79 -1.24
CA LEU A 116 -9.78 -13.09 -0.88
C LEU A 116 -10.41 -13.76 -2.10
N SER A 117 -10.99 -12.99 -3.03
CA SER A 117 -11.51 -13.53 -4.29
C SER A 117 -10.40 -14.22 -5.08
N ASP A 118 -9.24 -13.57 -5.26
CA ASP A 118 -8.08 -14.15 -5.94
C ASP A 118 -7.62 -15.47 -5.27
N LEU A 119 -7.53 -15.49 -3.94
CA LEU A 119 -7.13 -16.69 -3.17
C LEU A 119 -8.13 -17.84 -3.29
N LEU A 120 -9.43 -17.53 -3.27
CA LEU A 120 -10.48 -18.54 -3.42
C LEU A 120 -10.47 -19.16 -4.82
N ILE A 121 -10.28 -18.35 -5.86
CA ILE A 121 -10.19 -18.85 -7.24
C ILE A 121 -8.94 -19.71 -7.42
N GLU A 122 -7.81 -19.30 -6.83
CA GLU A 122 -6.59 -20.11 -6.85
C GLU A 122 -6.77 -21.45 -6.14
N ALA A 123 -7.31 -21.45 -4.91
CA ALA A 123 -7.58 -22.68 -4.17
C ALA A 123 -8.57 -23.58 -4.94
N ALA A 124 -9.57 -22.99 -5.59
CA ALA A 124 -10.50 -23.73 -6.43
C ALA A 124 -9.79 -24.37 -7.65
N HIS A 125 -8.84 -23.67 -8.28
CA HIS A 125 -8.00 -24.27 -9.33
C HIS A 125 -7.11 -25.41 -8.82
N GLU A 126 -6.55 -25.29 -7.62
CA GLU A 126 -5.73 -26.34 -7.03
C GLU A 126 -6.56 -27.60 -6.73
N VAL A 127 -7.74 -27.44 -6.12
CA VAL A 127 -8.59 -28.55 -5.71
C VAL A 127 -9.35 -29.16 -6.88
N HIS A 128 -9.84 -28.35 -7.83
CA HIS A 128 -10.75 -28.79 -8.89
C HIS A 128 -10.14 -28.81 -10.30
N GLY A 129 -8.92 -28.29 -10.49
CA GLY A 129 -8.25 -28.22 -11.80
C GLY A 129 -7.68 -29.54 -12.31
N GLY A 130 -7.65 -30.59 -11.48
CA GLY A 130 -7.23 -31.93 -11.88
C GLY A 130 -8.18 -32.59 -12.87
N ALA A 131 -7.67 -33.51 -13.69
CA ALA A 131 -8.54 -34.36 -14.52
C ALA A 131 -9.27 -35.41 -13.66
N SER A 132 -10.50 -35.74 -14.02
CA SER A 132 -11.29 -36.82 -13.41
C SER A 132 -11.99 -37.65 -14.49
N LEU A 133 -12.80 -38.64 -14.08
CA LEU A 133 -13.63 -39.42 -15.01
C LEU A 133 -14.64 -38.58 -15.78
N LEU A 134 -15.07 -37.44 -15.21
CA LEU A 134 -16.13 -36.60 -15.74
C LEU A 134 -15.65 -35.23 -16.22
N GLN A 135 -14.39 -34.86 -15.93
CA GLN A 135 -13.84 -33.55 -16.27
C GLN A 135 -12.42 -33.66 -16.83
N ARG A 136 -12.09 -32.80 -17.78
CA ARG A 136 -10.75 -32.65 -18.34
C ARG A 136 -9.86 -31.84 -17.39
N ALA A 137 -8.55 -31.99 -17.55
CA ALA A 137 -7.59 -31.16 -16.82
C ALA A 137 -7.83 -29.67 -17.16
N ARG A 138 -7.85 -28.83 -16.11
CA ARG A 138 -8.08 -27.38 -16.19
C ARG A 138 -9.42 -26.98 -16.80
N GLU A 139 -10.41 -27.89 -16.80
CA GLU A 139 -11.77 -27.54 -17.22
C GLU A 139 -12.48 -26.69 -16.17
N PHE A 140 -12.19 -26.92 -14.88
CA PHE A 140 -12.79 -26.19 -13.77
C PHE A 140 -11.73 -25.65 -12.79
N PRO A 141 -12.04 -24.59 -12.03
CA PRO A 141 -13.17 -23.67 -12.22
C PRO A 141 -13.02 -22.87 -13.54
N ALA A 142 -14.15 -22.47 -14.14
CA ALA A 142 -14.21 -21.74 -15.40
C ALA A 142 -15.04 -20.45 -15.26
N PRO A 143 -14.69 -19.37 -15.99
CA PRO A 143 -15.44 -18.11 -16.00
C PRO A 143 -16.70 -18.20 -16.87
N LEU A 144 -17.65 -19.03 -16.47
CA LEU A 144 -18.93 -19.21 -17.15
C LEU A 144 -20.05 -18.58 -16.32
N GLU A 145 -20.82 -17.68 -16.93
CA GLU A 145 -22.00 -17.08 -16.30
C GLU A 145 -23.23 -17.97 -16.54
N HIS A 146 -23.85 -18.47 -15.46
CA HIS A 146 -25.18 -19.10 -15.54
C HIS A 146 -26.22 -18.32 -14.72
N GLU A 147 -26.28 -18.56 -13.40
CA GLU A 147 -27.31 -17.98 -12.53
C GLU A 147 -26.83 -16.67 -11.89
N TYR A 148 -25.55 -16.63 -11.50
CA TYR A 148 -24.92 -15.44 -10.94
C TYR A 148 -23.95 -14.80 -11.94
N ARG A 149 -23.87 -13.47 -11.89
CA ARG A 149 -22.90 -12.70 -12.70
C ARG A 149 -21.49 -12.91 -12.15
N ILE A 150 -20.50 -12.96 -13.02
CA ILE A 150 -19.09 -13.03 -12.57
C ILE A 150 -18.71 -11.67 -11.98
N SER A 151 -18.12 -11.67 -10.78
CA SER A 151 -17.65 -10.44 -10.15
C SER A 151 -16.50 -9.79 -10.94
N ASP A 152 -16.35 -8.47 -10.82
CA ASP A 152 -15.25 -7.75 -11.48
C ASP A 152 -13.88 -8.29 -11.04
N ASP A 153 -13.75 -8.72 -9.78
CA ASP A 153 -12.55 -9.35 -9.24
C ASP A 153 -12.24 -10.68 -9.91
N ALA A 154 -13.23 -11.56 -10.05
CA ALA A 154 -13.06 -12.83 -10.74
C ALA A 154 -12.76 -12.61 -12.24
N SER A 155 -13.46 -11.67 -12.89
CA SER A 155 -13.22 -11.30 -14.28
C SER A 155 -11.78 -10.81 -14.49
N ARG A 156 -11.27 -9.99 -13.58
CA ARG A 156 -9.86 -9.56 -13.56
C ARG A 156 -8.93 -10.76 -13.43
N TYR A 157 -9.15 -11.63 -12.43
CA TYR A 157 -8.29 -12.79 -12.21
C TYR A 157 -8.20 -13.68 -13.46
N TYR A 158 -9.32 -13.98 -14.12
CA TYR A 158 -9.30 -14.82 -15.33
C TYR A 158 -8.64 -14.14 -16.54
N LYS A 159 -8.65 -12.80 -16.63
CA LYS A 159 -8.02 -12.05 -17.73
C LYS A 159 -6.53 -11.83 -17.54
N SER A 160 -6.11 -11.40 -16.36
CA SER A 160 -4.74 -10.96 -16.07
C SER A 160 -3.98 -11.87 -15.11
N GLY A 161 -4.64 -12.88 -14.55
CA GLY A 161 -4.12 -13.64 -13.42
C GLY A 161 -4.14 -12.82 -12.13
N LYS A 162 -3.40 -13.30 -11.13
CA LYS A 162 -3.14 -12.56 -9.89
C LYS A 162 -2.62 -11.15 -10.19
N SER A 163 -3.15 -10.15 -9.50
CA SER A 163 -2.60 -8.79 -9.58
C SER A 163 -1.10 -8.82 -9.26
N PHE A 164 -0.29 -8.15 -10.08
CA PHE A 164 1.19 -8.17 -10.00
C PHE A 164 1.72 -7.77 -8.61
N LEU A 165 0.95 -6.96 -7.87
CA LEU A 165 1.22 -6.57 -6.49
C LEU A 165 1.15 -7.75 -5.51
N TYR A 166 0.19 -8.67 -5.66
CA TYR A 166 0.01 -9.83 -4.77
C TYR A 166 0.98 -10.98 -5.07
N ARG A 167 1.71 -10.93 -6.18
CA ARG A 167 2.72 -11.95 -6.54
C ARG A 167 4.00 -11.81 -5.71
N TYR A 168 4.23 -10.64 -5.11
CA TYR A 168 5.44 -10.36 -4.30
C TYR A 168 5.17 -9.74 -2.93
N LEU A 169 3.98 -9.17 -2.68
CA LEU A 169 3.63 -8.62 -1.37
C LEU A 169 2.66 -9.54 -0.61
N PRO A 170 3.01 -10.01 0.60
CA PRO A 170 2.08 -10.68 1.51
C PRO A 170 0.88 -9.78 1.83
N PHE A 171 -0.30 -10.37 2.08
CA PHE A 171 -1.56 -9.68 2.42
C PHE A 171 -1.39 -8.58 3.51
N TRP A 172 -0.52 -8.81 4.49
CA TRP A 172 -0.19 -7.84 5.53
C TRP A 172 0.39 -6.52 4.98
N LEU A 173 1.20 -6.58 3.91
CA LEU A 173 1.89 -5.40 3.41
C LEU A 173 0.96 -4.45 2.64
N ALA A 174 -0.01 -4.98 1.88
CA ALA A 174 -1.02 -4.16 1.21
C ALA A 174 -1.94 -3.44 2.23
N SER A 175 -2.39 -4.16 3.26
CA SER A 175 -3.19 -3.62 4.36
C SER A 175 -2.41 -2.60 5.21
N LEU A 176 -1.12 -2.84 5.43
CA LEU A 176 -0.26 -1.91 6.16
C LEU A 176 -0.04 -0.62 5.36
N VAL A 177 0.20 -0.71 4.05
CA VAL A 177 0.43 0.45 3.20
C VAL A 177 -0.81 1.35 3.14
N ASP A 178 -2.01 0.79 2.97
CA ASP A 178 -3.26 1.56 2.90
C ASP A 178 -3.54 2.31 4.21
N ARG A 179 -3.35 1.65 5.36
CA ARG A 179 -3.45 2.30 6.69
C ARG A 179 -2.32 3.30 6.95
N MET A 180 -1.13 3.05 6.41
CA MET A 180 0.01 3.94 6.58
C MET A 180 -0.18 5.22 5.77
N PHE A 181 -0.80 5.20 4.59
CA PHE A 181 -1.08 6.41 3.81
C PHE A 181 -1.96 7.42 4.55
N VAL A 182 -3.00 6.95 5.26
CA VAL A 182 -3.90 7.80 6.04
C VAL A 182 -3.15 8.57 7.15
N VAL A 183 -2.09 7.98 7.71
CA VAL A 183 -1.27 8.61 8.76
C VAL A 183 -0.08 9.38 8.17
N LEU A 184 0.56 8.84 7.13
CA LEU A 184 1.76 9.38 6.51
C LEU A 184 1.47 10.65 5.71
N VAL A 185 0.34 10.72 4.99
CA VAL A 185 -0.02 11.91 4.19
C VAL A 185 -0.16 13.16 5.07
N PRO A 186 -0.94 13.16 6.17
CA PRO A 186 -0.98 14.28 7.10
C PRO A 186 0.39 14.65 7.67
N ILE A 187 1.19 13.64 8.06
CA ILE A 187 2.54 13.86 8.60
C ILE A 187 3.40 14.57 7.57
N VAL A 188 3.45 14.10 6.32
CA VAL A 188 4.26 14.70 5.25
C VAL A 188 3.79 16.12 4.95
N VAL A 189 2.47 16.36 4.90
CA VAL A 189 1.89 17.70 4.72
C VAL A 189 2.31 18.67 5.84
N LEU A 190 2.43 18.19 7.07
CA LEU A 190 2.94 18.97 8.22
C LEU A 190 4.48 19.10 8.23
N LEU A 191 5.19 18.11 7.72
CA LEU A 191 6.66 18.05 7.75
C LEU A 191 7.29 18.96 6.70
N ILE A 192 6.67 19.11 5.52
CA ILE A 192 7.11 20.02 4.44
C ILE A 192 7.25 21.48 4.94
N PRO A 193 6.24 22.12 5.57
CA PRO A 193 6.40 23.45 6.13
C PRO A 193 7.39 23.46 7.30
N GLY A 194 7.38 22.44 8.17
CA GLY A 194 8.34 22.33 9.28
C GLY A 194 9.81 22.35 8.84
N LEU A 195 10.15 21.63 7.77
CA LEU A 195 11.48 21.63 7.17
C LEU A 195 11.92 23.01 6.66
N ARG A 196 10.98 23.83 6.18
CA ARG A 196 11.28 25.23 5.78
C ARG A 196 11.60 26.14 6.97
N LEU A 197 11.14 25.82 8.18
CA LEU A 197 11.42 26.63 9.37
C LEU A 197 12.84 26.39 9.91
N VAL A 198 13.43 25.21 9.68
CA VAL A 198 14.79 24.84 10.15
C VAL A 198 15.86 25.87 9.75
N PRO A 199 16.03 26.24 8.45
CA PRO A 199 17.03 27.22 8.06
C PRO A 199 16.74 28.63 8.61
N ALA A 200 15.48 29.01 8.81
CA ALA A 200 15.11 30.30 9.38
C ALA A 200 15.47 30.39 10.88
N LEU A 201 15.14 29.35 11.65
CA LEU A 201 15.50 29.22 13.06
C LEU A 201 17.02 29.18 13.25
N TYR A 202 17.73 28.47 12.38
CA TYR A 202 19.19 28.42 12.40
C TYR A 202 19.81 29.80 12.16
N ARG A 203 19.36 30.55 11.14
CA ARG A 203 19.81 31.92 10.88
C ARG A 203 19.53 32.86 12.06
N TRP A 204 18.34 32.77 12.65
CA TRP A 204 17.96 33.57 13.82
C TRP A 204 18.87 33.29 15.03
N ARG A 205 19.14 32.01 15.32
CA ARG A 205 20.04 31.59 16.42
C ARG A 205 21.43 32.20 16.28
N VAL A 206 22.00 32.18 15.08
CA VAL A 206 23.34 32.72 14.81
C VAL A 206 23.34 34.24 14.90
N ARG A 207 22.37 34.93 14.28
CA ARG A 207 22.27 36.39 14.27
C ARG A 207 22.05 36.98 15.66
N SER A 208 21.24 36.34 16.50
CA SER A 208 21.01 36.76 17.89
C SER A 208 22.27 36.69 18.75
N ARG A 209 23.15 35.71 18.50
CA ARG A 209 24.46 35.64 19.19
C ARG A 209 25.37 36.78 18.76
N LEU A 210 25.37 37.16 17.48
CA LEU A 210 26.18 38.25 16.96
C LEU A 210 25.72 39.62 17.50
N TYR A 211 24.42 39.90 17.49
CA TYR A 211 23.88 41.16 18.00
C TYR A 211 24.13 41.38 19.50
N ARG A 212 24.19 40.30 20.28
CA ARG A 212 24.52 40.40 21.71
C ARG A 212 25.90 41.01 21.93
N TRP A 213 26.89 40.60 21.15
CA TRP A 213 28.25 41.14 21.23
C TRP A 213 28.35 42.55 20.64
N TYR A 214 27.59 42.85 19.58
CA TYR A 214 27.49 44.21 19.05
C TYR A 214 26.95 45.20 20.10
N GLY A 215 25.95 44.78 20.88
CA GLY A 215 25.41 45.59 21.99
C GLY A 215 26.42 45.81 23.13
N VAL A 216 27.22 44.79 23.46
CA VAL A 216 28.29 44.91 24.47
C VAL A 216 29.39 45.85 23.99
N LEU A 217 29.77 45.80 22.72
CA LEU A 217 30.75 46.73 22.13
C LEU A 217 30.23 48.18 22.15
N LEU A 218 28.95 48.39 21.79
CA LEU A 218 28.35 49.73 21.78
C LEU A 218 28.19 50.31 23.19
N ALA A 219 27.94 49.46 24.19
CA ALA A 219 27.95 49.88 25.59
C ALA A 219 29.36 50.30 26.05
N LEU A 220 30.39 49.54 25.67
CA LEU A 220 31.79 49.89 25.95
C LEU A 220 32.20 51.18 25.25
N GLU A 221 31.79 51.40 24.00
CA GLU A 221 32.02 52.64 23.25
C GLU A 221 31.41 53.85 23.98
N ARG A 222 30.18 53.73 24.47
CA ARG A 222 29.55 54.79 25.29
C ARG A 222 30.31 55.08 26.58
N ASP A 223 30.82 54.06 27.25
CA ASP A 223 31.62 54.23 28.47
C ASP A 223 32.98 54.89 28.18
N ILE A 224 33.59 54.57 27.04
CA ILE A 224 34.84 55.21 26.55
C ILE A 224 34.60 56.70 26.25
N PHE A 225 33.47 57.06 25.63
CA PHE A 225 33.14 58.45 25.32
C PHE A 225 32.67 59.27 26.52
N ALA A 226 32.11 58.63 27.56
CA ALA A 226 31.60 59.31 28.75
C ALA A 226 32.67 59.61 29.82
N GLN A 227 33.80 58.90 29.84
CA GLN A 227 34.84 59.05 30.87
C GLN A 227 36.25 59.08 30.27
N SER A 228 36.76 60.27 29.95
CA SER A 228 38.15 60.49 29.51
C SER A 228 39.12 60.66 30.69
N ALA A 229 39.13 59.71 31.64
CA ALA A 229 40.09 59.70 32.75
C ALA A 229 41.22 58.69 32.46
N PRO A 230 42.50 59.07 32.56
CA PRO A 230 43.63 58.21 32.21
C PRO A 230 43.74 56.93 33.05
N GLU A 231 43.23 56.93 34.29
CA GLU A 231 43.32 55.79 35.22
C GLU A 231 42.41 54.60 34.88
N LYS A 232 41.35 54.78 34.08
CA LYS A 232 40.43 53.69 33.69
C LYS A 232 40.77 53.06 32.34
N ARG A 233 41.83 53.53 31.68
CA ARG A 233 42.13 53.20 30.29
C ARG A 233 42.69 51.79 30.12
N GLU A 234 43.53 51.31 31.04
CA GLU A 234 43.99 49.92 31.04
C GLU A 234 42.84 48.93 31.29
N GLU A 235 41.87 49.29 32.13
CA GLU A 235 40.69 48.45 32.39
C GLU A 235 39.78 48.36 31.14
N LEU A 236 39.61 49.48 30.43
CA LEU A 236 38.86 49.52 29.18
C LEU A 236 39.52 48.71 28.06
N LEU A 237 40.86 48.71 27.98
CA LEU A 237 41.61 47.86 27.05
C LEU A 237 41.46 46.37 27.37
N ARG A 238 41.55 45.96 28.65
CA ARG A 238 41.29 44.57 29.06
C ARG A 238 39.87 44.11 28.73
N ARG A 239 38.87 44.98 28.94
CA ARG A 239 37.47 44.69 28.56
C ARG A 239 37.30 44.58 27.05
N LEU A 240 38.03 45.35 26.26
CA LEU A 240 38.02 45.24 24.80
C LEU A 240 38.65 43.91 24.34
N ASP A 241 39.73 43.48 24.97
CA ASP A 241 40.39 42.19 24.70
C ASP A 241 39.48 40.99 25.04
N ASP A 242 38.73 41.07 26.14
CA ASP A 242 37.75 40.05 26.53
C ASP A 242 36.61 39.91 25.51
N ILE A 243 36.16 41.05 24.94
CA ILE A 243 35.16 41.08 23.87
C ILE A 243 35.75 40.48 22.58
N GLU A 244 36.98 40.83 22.21
CA GLU A 244 37.66 40.29 21.03
C GLU A 244 37.84 38.76 21.13
N GLN A 245 38.27 38.27 22.30
CA GLN A 245 38.39 36.82 22.54
C GLN A 245 37.03 36.11 22.55
N GLY A 246 35.99 36.75 23.09
CA GLY A 246 34.62 36.24 23.08
C GLY A 246 34.05 36.11 21.65
N VAL A 247 34.35 37.08 20.80
CA VAL A 247 33.96 37.09 19.38
C VAL A 247 34.75 36.03 18.58
N ASN A 248 36.07 35.91 18.80
CA ASN A 248 36.92 34.94 18.10
C ASN A 248 36.59 33.46 18.43
N LYS A 249 35.96 33.17 19.59
CA LYS A 249 35.50 31.82 19.95
C LYS A 249 34.21 31.38 19.23
N LEU A 250 33.54 32.27 18.50
CA LEU A 250 32.34 31.94 17.74
C LEU A 250 32.72 31.19 16.45
N LYS A 251 32.42 29.89 16.37
CA LYS A 251 32.50 29.12 15.12
C LYS A 251 31.43 29.63 14.14
N MET A 252 31.83 30.50 13.22
CA MET A 252 30.93 31.16 12.28
C MET A 252 30.90 30.43 10.91
N PRO A 253 29.72 30.09 10.37
CA PRO A 253 29.59 29.62 9.00
C PRO A 253 29.98 30.72 7.99
N ILE A 254 30.59 30.32 6.86
CA ILE A 254 31.14 31.22 5.82
C ILE A 254 30.12 32.27 5.33
N PHE A 255 28.82 31.93 5.26
CA PHE A 255 27.75 32.84 4.85
C PHE A 255 27.55 34.09 5.76
N PHE A 256 28.14 34.11 6.96
CA PHE A 256 28.09 35.25 7.89
C PHE A 256 29.44 35.96 8.06
N ALA A 257 30.44 35.62 7.23
CA ALA A 257 31.79 36.16 7.33
C ALA A 257 31.83 37.70 7.23
N ASP A 258 31.03 38.31 6.35
CA ASP A 258 31.05 39.78 6.15
C ASP A 258 30.73 40.55 7.44
N GLN A 259 29.69 40.13 8.19
CA GLN A 259 29.30 40.78 9.45
C GLN A 259 30.34 40.58 10.56
N PHE A 260 31.08 39.47 10.50
CA PHE A 260 32.20 39.18 11.40
C PHE A 260 33.38 40.12 11.15
N TYR A 261 33.75 40.29 9.89
CA TYR A 261 34.88 41.13 9.50
C TYR A 261 34.61 42.61 9.78
N VAL A 262 33.37 43.08 9.58
CA VAL A 262 32.97 44.44 9.96
C VAL A 262 33.11 44.66 11.47
N LEU A 263 32.67 43.70 12.30
CA LEU A 263 32.80 43.79 13.76
C LEU A 263 34.27 43.81 14.20
N ARG A 264 35.09 42.94 13.61
CA ARG A 264 36.54 42.91 13.89
C ARG A 264 37.24 44.21 13.45
N GLY A 265 36.82 44.77 12.31
CA GLY A 265 37.30 46.07 11.83
C GLY A 265 36.94 47.22 12.79
N HIS A 266 35.73 47.23 13.33
CA HIS A 266 35.30 48.20 14.36
C HIS A 266 36.10 48.06 15.66
N ILE A 267 36.37 46.84 16.13
CA ILE A 267 37.21 46.59 17.31
C ILE A 267 38.63 47.14 17.08
N GLY A 268 39.21 46.88 15.89
CA GLY A 268 40.51 47.43 15.49
C GLY A 268 40.53 48.96 15.48
N PHE A 269 39.52 49.59 14.87
CA PHE A 269 39.40 51.04 14.82
C PHE A 269 39.29 51.69 16.22
N VAL A 270 38.52 51.09 17.13
CA VAL A 270 38.41 51.57 18.51
C VAL A 270 39.73 51.40 19.27
N ARG A 271 40.44 50.28 19.08
CA ARG A 271 41.77 50.07 19.66
C ARG A 271 42.77 51.11 19.16
N ASP A 272 42.86 51.32 17.85
CA ASP A 272 43.81 52.26 17.25
C ASP A 272 43.56 53.68 17.78
N ARG A 273 42.30 54.10 17.91
CA ARG A 273 41.95 55.41 18.46
C ARG A 273 42.31 55.53 19.95
N LEU A 274 42.13 54.46 20.73
CA LEU A 274 42.56 54.39 22.13
C LEU A 274 44.08 54.34 22.31
N VAL A 275 44.85 54.00 21.27
CA VAL A 275 46.32 54.00 21.28
C VAL A 275 46.88 55.32 20.70
N ASP A 276 46.23 55.93 19.71
CA ASP A 276 46.63 57.22 19.12
C ASP A 276 46.40 58.40 20.08
N SER A 277 45.36 58.36 20.91
CA SER A 277 45.17 59.34 21.98
C SER A 277 46.23 59.26 23.09
N THR A 278 47.17 58.32 23.02
CA THR A 278 48.33 58.20 23.93
C THR A 278 49.52 58.99 23.36
N ALA A 279 49.71 58.96 22.03
CA ALA A 279 50.81 59.66 21.36
C ALA A 279 50.68 61.20 21.38
N ARG A 280 49.44 61.74 21.49
CA ARG A 280 49.20 63.19 21.57
C ARG A 280 49.34 63.79 22.98
N SER A 281 49.43 62.97 24.04
CA SER A 281 49.55 63.48 25.42
C SER A 281 50.99 63.72 25.89
N GLU A 282 52.00 63.38 25.09
CA GLU A 282 53.43 63.52 25.45
C GLU A 282 54.17 64.69 24.77
N ILE A 283 53.47 65.64 24.12
CA ILE A 283 54.11 66.78 23.43
C ILE A 283 54.01 68.06 24.28
N PRO A 284 55.13 68.67 24.76
CA PRO A 284 55.10 69.92 25.53
C PRO A 284 54.88 71.16 24.62
N PRO A 285 54.28 72.26 25.13
CA PRO A 285 53.73 73.32 24.29
C PRO A 285 54.77 74.36 23.82
N PRO A 286 54.68 74.86 22.57
CA PRO A 286 55.33 76.10 22.12
C PRO A 286 54.35 77.30 22.07
N PRO A 287 54.85 78.56 22.02
CA PRO A 287 54.14 79.78 22.45
C PRO A 287 53.17 80.38 21.41
N GLN A 288 52.24 81.22 21.90
CA GLN A 288 51.13 81.85 21.17
C GLN A 288 51.52 83.21 20.54
N GLU A 289 51.06 83.47 19.30
CA GLU A 289 50.81 84.83 18.76
C GLU A 289 49.62 84.85 17.77
N ASP A 290 48.58 85.55 18.22
CA ASP A 290 47.76 86.63 17.64
C ASP A 290 47.15 86.70 16.20
N GLU A 291 46.00 87.38 16.20
CA GLU A 291 45.29 88.16 15.17
C GLU A 291 44.47 87.51 14.03
N GLY A 292 43.19 87.93 13.99
CA GLY A 292 42.80 88.87 12.92
C GLY A 292 41.97 88.32 11.75
N GLN A 293 40.65 88.27 11.92
CA GLN A 293 39.67 87.98 10.88
C GLN A 293 39.36 89.25 10.03
N LEU A 294 39.48 89.16 8.70
CA LEU A 294 38.89 90.13 7.75
C LEU A 294 37.56 89.60 7.13
N PRO A 295 36.57 90.48 6.88
CA PRO A 295 35.35 90.23 6.08
C PRO A 295 35.60 90.69 4.61
N PRO A 296 34.69 90.60 3.59
CA PRO A 296 33.44 91.39 3.52
C PRO A 296 32.35 90.91 2.50
N ALA A 297 31.25 91.67 2.39
CA ALA A 297 30.59 92.10 1.14
C ALA A 297 29.35 92.94 1.54
N GLY A 298 29.03 94.12 1.01
CA GLY A 298 29.45 94.83 -0.20
C GLY A 298 28.19 95.35 -0.90
N HIS A 299 28.09 96.67 -1.08
CA HIS A 299 27.33 97.35 -2.14
C HIS A 299 28.18 98.49 -2.67
#